data_AF-A0ABD0PGW4-F1
#
_entry.id   AF-A0ABD0PGW4-F1
#
_cell.length_a   1.000
_cell.length_b   1.000
_cell.length_c   1.000
_cell.angle_alpha   90.00
_cell.angle_beta   90.00
_cell.angle_gamma   90.00
#
_symmetry.space_group_name_H-M   'P 1'
#
loop_
_entity.id
_entity.type
_entity.pdbx_description
1 polymer ?
#
loop_
_entity_poly.entity_id
_entity_poly.type
_entity_poly.pdbx_seq_one_letter_code
_entity_poly.pdbx_strand_id
1 'polypeptide(L)' 'TGGMLLYRPNKMCRIVLACGVLHNVTHKHGIPLGEVVAPAPDDPDPEPVYVQPNQQAIRARQ' A
#
# COMPACT_ATOMS: atom_id res chain seq x y z
N THR A 1 -14.39 -5.84 12.61
CA THR A 1 -13.35 -6.82 12.22
C THR A 1 -12.55 -6.21 11.11
N GLY A 2 -11.25 -5.96 11.32
CA GLY A 2 -10.41 -5.28 10.33
C GLY A 2 -10.28 -6.09 9.04
N GLY A 3 -10.43 -5.44 7.89
CA GLY A 3 -10.31 -6.06 6.57
C GLY A 3 -8.94 -6.73 6.38
N MET A 4 -8.93 -7.83 5.64
CA MET A 4 -7.69 -8.46 5.23
C MET A 4 -7.04 -7.59 4.15
N LEU A 5 -5.81 -7.15 4.37
CA LEU A 5 -5.00 -6.56 3.32
C LEU A 5 -4.87 -7.60 2.20
N LEU A 6 -5.54 -7.36 1.07
CA LEU A 6 -5.47 -8.18 -0.15
C LEU A 6 -4.04 -8.25 -0.72
N TYR A 7 -3.14 -7.42 -0.19
CA TYR A 7 -1.76 -7.31 -0.61
C TYR A 7 -0.82 -8.01 0.36
N ARG A 8 0.12 -8.78 -0.19
CA ARG A 8 1.22 -9.36 0.60
C ARG A 8 2.00 -8.21 1.27
N PRO A 9 2.30 -8.28 2.59
CA PRO A 9 2.99 -7.22 3.32
C PRO A 9 4.27 -6.75 2.62
N ASN A 10 5.05 -7.69 2.07
CA ASN A 10 6.27 -7.39 1.32
C ASN A 10 6.04 -6.45 0.12
N LYS A 11 4.91 -6.55 -0.58
CA LYS A 11 4.57 -5.66 -1.70
C LYS A 11 4.35 -4.24 -1.19
N MET A 12 3.58 -4.09 -0.11
CA MET A 12 3.30 -2.79 0.51
C MET A 12 4.55 -2.14 1.07
N CYS A 13 5.41 -2.91 1.76
CA CYS A 13 6.68 -2.40 2.27
C CYS A 13 7.58 -1.84 1.16
N ARG A 14 7.63 -2.51 -0.02
CA ARG A 14 8.39 -2.01 -1.17
C ARG A 14 7.83 -0.71 -1.72
N ILE A 15 6.50 -0.56 -1.78
CA ILE A 15 5.85 0.68 -2.22
C ILE A 15 6.22 1.83 -1.27
N VAL A 16 6.06 1.63 0.04
CA VAL A 16 6.38 2.64 1.05
C VAL A 16 7.86 3.05 0.99
N LEU A 17 8.77 2.10 0.83
CA LEU A 17 10.21 2.38 0.68
C LEU A 17 10.49 3.20 -0.59
N ALA A 18 9.91 2.82 -1.73
CA ALA A 18 10.08 3.55 -2.98
C ALA A 18 9.57 5.00 -2.85
N CYS A 19 8.42 5.20 -2.21
CA CYS A 19 7.88 6.53 -1.91
C CYS A 19 8.82 7.36 -1.03
N GLY A 20 9.41 6.75 0.01
CA GLY A 20 10.36 7.44 0.90
C GLY A 20 11.64 7.88 0.18
N VAL A 21 12.21 7.00 -0.66
CA VAL A 21 13.38 7.36 -1.50
C VAL A 21 13.04 8.49 -2.45
N LEU A 22 11.90 8.40 -3.15
CA LEU A 22 11.46 9.42 -4.09
C LEU A 22 11.29 10.78 -3.38
N HIS A 23 10.62 10.80 -2.22
CA HIS A 23 10.44 12.01 -1.42
C HIS A 23 11.77 12.67 -1.05
N ASN A 24 12.74 11.88 -0.58
CA ASN A 24 14.04 12.40 -0.19
C ASN A 24 14.79 13.03 -1.37
N VAL A 25 14.72 12.39 -2.55
CA VAL A 25 15.32 12.90 -3.78
C VAL A 25 14.65 14.20 -4.21
N THR A 26 13.32 14.23 -4.30
CA THR A 26 12.60 15.45 -4.70
C THR A 26 12.85 16.60 -3.73
N HIS A 27 12.86 16.33 -2.43
CA HIS A 27 13.14 17.32 -1.41
C HIS A 27 14.57 17.88 -1.52
N LYS A 28 15.57 17.01 -1.70
CA LYS A 28 16.97 17.42 -1.88
C LYS A 28 17.17 18.30 -3.12
N HIS A 29 16.43 18.02 -4.19
CA HIS A 29 16.57 18.72 -5.48
C HIS A 29 15.56 19.87 -5.66
N GLY A 30 14.75 20.19 -4.64
CA GLY A 30 13.73 21.24 -4.72
C GLY A 30 12.66 20.98 -5.79
N ILE A 31 12.41 19.72 -6.13
CA ILE A 31 11.40 19.33 -7.11
C ILE A 31 10.05 19.37 -6.40
N PRO A 32 9.10 20.22 -6.83
CA PRO A 32 7.77 20.23 -6.26
C PRO A 32 7.06 18.92 -6.63
N LEU A 33 6.72 18.13 -5.62
CA LEU A 33 5.74 17.07 -5.76
C LEU A 33 4.39 17.76 -5.96
N GLY A 34 3.75 17.54 -7.11
CA GLY A 34 2.45 18.14 -7.41
C GLY A 34 1.43 17.88 -6.29
N GLU A 35 0.42 18.75 -6.17
CA GLU A 35 -0.66 18.55 -5.21
C GLU A 35 -1.27 17.16 -5.42
N VAL A 36 -1.37 16.40 -4.32
CA VAL A 36 -2.01 15.09 -4.34
C VAL A 36 -3.50 15.35 -4.58
N VAL A 37 -3.92 15.28 -5.83
CA VAL A 37 -5.33 15.21 -6.18
C VAL A 37 -5.82 13.92 -5.53
N ALA A 38 -6.70 14.05 -4.54
CA ALA A 38 -7.35 12.89 -3.94
C ALA A 38 -7.94 12.04 -5.08
N PRO A 39 -7.77 10.71 -5.05
CA PRO A 39 -8.36 9.86 -6.08
C PRO A 39 -9.85 10.20 -6.19
N ALA A 40 -10.33 10.35 -7.42
CA ALA A 40 -11.74 10.59 -7.67
C ALA A 40 -12.53 9.49 -6.94
N PRO A 41 -13.66 9.83 -6.29
CA PRO A 41 -14.44 8.88 -5.48
C PRO A 41 -14.94 7.66 -6.27
N ASP A 42 -14.84 7.68 -7.60
CA ASP A 42 -15.34 6.67 -8.53
C ASP A 42 -14.26 5.67 -9.02
N ASP A 43 -13.03 5.68 -8.50
CA ASP A 43 -12.10 4.58 -8.81
C ASP A 43 -12.65 3.31 -8.14
N PRO A 44 -13.16 2.31 -8.90
CA PRO A 44 -13.81 1.17 -8.31
C PRO A 44 -12.77 0.43 -7.46
N ASP A 45 -13.05 0.33 -6.15
CA ASP A 45 -12.22 -0.40 -5.21
C ASP A 45 -11.99 -1.81 -5.82
N PRO A 46 -10.73 -2.23 -6.04
CA PRO A 46 -10.47 -3.48 -6.75
C PRO A 46 -11.21 -4.61 -6.05
N GLU A 47 -12.07 -5.31 -6.79
CA GLU A 47 -12.96 -6.33 -6.21
C GLU A 47 -12.16 -7.30 -5.33
N PRO A 48 -12.69 -7.66 -4.15
CA PRO A 48 -11.95 -8.48 -3.21
C PRO A 48 -11.65 -9.84 -3.83
N VAL A 49 -10.39 -10.03 -4.24
CA VAL A 49 -9.89 -11.34 -4.65
C VAL A 49 -9.95 -12.24 -3.42
N TYR A 50 -10.88 -13.20 -3.41
CA TYR A 50 -11.06 -14.15 -2.31
C TYR A 50 -9.90 -15.16 -2.30
N VAL A 51 -8.76 -14.74 -1.76
CA VAL A 51 -7.63 -15.65 -1.47
C VAL A 51 -7.89 -16.35 -0.15
N GLN A 52 -7.82 -17.68 -0.14
CA GLN A 52 -7.95 -18.47 1.09
C GLN A 52 -6.97 -17.95 2.15
N PRO A 53 -7.44 -17.74 3.40
CA PRO A 53 -6.58 -17.29 4.49
C PRO A 53 -5.44 -18.28 4.73
N ASN A 54 -4.20 -17.78 4.77
CA ASN A 54 -3.04 -18.62 5.08
C ASN A 54 -3.12 -19.08 6.54
N GLN A 55 -3.45 -20.36 6.74
CA GLN A 55 -3.61 -20.98 8.06
C GLN A 55 -2.34 -20.91 8.92
N GLN A 56 -1.14 -20.92 8.31
CA GLN A 56 0.11 -20.78 9.05
C GLN A 56 0.24 -19.39 9.68
N ALA A 57 -0.20 -18.34 8.99
CA ALA A 57 -0.19 -16.97 9.51
C ALA A 57 -1.25 -16.72 10.59
N ILE A 58 -2.31 -17.53 10.62
CA ILE A 58 -3.34 -17.47 11.67
C ILE A 58 -2.80 -18.12 12.96
N ARG A 59 -2.12 -19.26 12.85
CA ARG A 59 -1.54 -19.98 14.00
C ARG A 59 -0.43 -19.18 14.70
N ALA A 60 0.37 -18.41 13.94
CA ALA A 60 1.44 -17.59 14.51
C ALA A 60 0.96 -16.37 15.32
N ARG A 61 -0.35 -16.10 15.35
CA ARG A 61 -0.96 -14.98 16.10
C ARG A 61 -1.71 -15.42 17.36
N GLN A 62 -1.76 -16.72 17.65
CA GLN A 62 -2.24 -17.30 18.92
C GLN A 62 -1.07 -17.54 19.85
#